data_AF-E4XXS8-F1
#
_entry.id   AF-E4XXS8-F1
#
_cell.length_a   1.000
_cell.length_b   1.000
_cell.length_c   1.000
_cell.angle_alpha   90.00
_cell.angle_beta   90.00
_cell.angle_gamma   90.00
#
_symmetry.space_group_name_H-M   'P 1'
#
loop_
_entity.id
_entity.type
_entity.pdbx_description
1 polymer ?
#
loop_
_entity_poly.entity_id
_entity_poly.type
_entity_poly.pdbx_seq_one_letter_code
_entity_poly.pdbx_strand_id
1 'polypeptide(L)'
;MDFQQKKLEKELQELKKLIDVHFVQRKKDEEELQALENRIEKRKESRAAQLAERARREQEKEARLQAEKERREQEAQRRADEEAARKKELLHALNAAAHGNQRQDKRKGRGTERDKKKKILAERRKQLNIDHLDIEKLKSKAKELFDHLNTLENARLTLEKETTDGKYELALCRYRVNTLNDASTKATSKARTRVGKLR
;
A
#
# COMPACT_ATOMS: atom_id res chain seq x y z
N MET A 1 -0.99 63.24 -75.80
CA MET A 1 -1.83 63.41 -74.59
C MET A 1 -2.81 62.26 -74.41
N ASP A 2 -3.50 61.81 -75.46
CA ASP A 2 -4.60 60.83 -75.37
C ASP A 2 -4.17 59.38 -75.01
N PHE A 3 -2.95 58.96 -75.38
CA PHE A 3 -2.45 57.60 -75.09
C PHE A 3 -2.17 57.36 -73.59
N GLN A 4 -1.62 58.36 -72.90
CA GLN A 4 -1.29 58.24 -71.47
C GLN A 4 -2.53 58.20 -70.58
N GLN A 5 -3.58 58.96 -70.93
CA GLN A 5 -4.87 58.89 -70.23
C GLN A 5 -5.52 57.52 -70.37
N LYS A 6 -5.57 56.95 -71.59
CA LYS A 6 -6.12 55.60 -71.81
C LYS A 6 -5.33 54.50 -71.10
N LYS A 7 -4.01 54.67 -70.96
CA LYS A 7 -3.16 53.75 -70.19
C LYS A 7 -3.50 53.83 -68.70
N LEU A 8 -3.55 55.04 -68.13
CA LEU A 8 -3.88 55.25 -66.72
C LEU A 8 -5.29 54.74 -66.39
N GLU A 9 -6.25 54.94 -67.28
CA GLU A 9 -7.63 54.48 -67.09
C GLU A 9 -7.74 52.94 -67.09
N LYS A 10 -6.98 52.25 -67.95
CA LYS A 10 -6.88 50.78 -67.92
C LYS A 10 -6.23 50.27 -66.64
N GLU A 11 -5.11 50.86 -66.22
CA GLU A 11 -4.43 50.49 -64.97
C GLU A 11 -5.34 50.70 -63.75
N LEU A 12 -6.13 51.78 -63.74
CA LEU A 12 -7.07 52.08 -62.66
C LEU A 12 -8.27 51.12 -62.65
N GLN A 13 -8.74 50.68 -63.83
CA GLN A 13 -9.75 49.62 -63.94
C GLN A 13 -9.22 48.25 -63.51
N GLU A 14 -8.00 47.90 -63.89
CA GLU A 14 -7.36 46.64 -63.48
C GLU A 14 -7.12 46.62 -61.97
N LEU A 15 -6.68 47.74 -61.39
CA LEU A 15 -6.51 47.88 -59.95
C LEU A 15 -7.85 47.69 -59.21
N LYS A 16 -8.93 48.32 -59.68
CA LYS A 16 -10.27 48.13 -59.11
C LYS A 16 -10.72 46.67 -59.17
N LYS A 17 -10.55 46.00 -60.31
CA LYS A 17 -10.87 44.57 -60.45
C LYS A 17 -10.07 43.70 -59.49
N LEU A 18 -8.77 43.96 -59.33
CA LEU A 18 -7.91 43.22 -58.42
C LEU A 18 -8.36 43.40 -56.96
N ILE A 19 -8.71 44.64 -56.59
CA ILE A 19 -9.24 44.97 -55.26
C ILE A 19 -10.55 44.21 -55.00
N ASP A 20 -11.50 44.25 -55.94
CA ASP A 20 -12.80 43.58 -55.80
C ASP A 20 -12.65 42.05 -55.67
N VAL A 21 -11.80 41.44 -56.51
CA VAL A 21 -11.48 40.01 -56.42
C VAL A 21 -10.86 39.67 -55.07
N HIS A 22 -9.93 40.49 -54.58
CA HIS A 22 -9.26 40.24 -53.31
C HIS A 22 -10.22 40.36 -52.11
N PHE A 23 -11.16 41.30 -52.13
CA PHE A 23 -12.15 41.43 -51.05
C PHE A 23 -13.15 40.29 -51.06
N VAL A 24 -13.65 39.88 -52.23
CA VAL A 24 -14.57 38.74 -52.35
C VAL A 24 -13.90 37.45 -51.89
N GLN A 25 -12.66 37.21 -52.33
CA GLN A 25 -11.91 36.02 -51.92
C GLN A 25 -11.65 36.02 -50.42
N ARG A 26 -11.15 37.14 -49.87
CA ARG A 26 -10.86 37.24 -48.43
C ARG A 26 -12.11 37.03 -47.57
N LYS A 27 -13.25 37.60 -47.96
CA LYS A 27 -14.51 37.40 -47.25
C LYS A 27 -14.91 35.92 -47.21
N LYS A 28 -14.77 35.24 -48.34
CA LYS A 28 -15.05 33.80 -48.43
C LYS A 28 -14.10 32.99 -47.55
N ASP A 29 -12.81 33.30 -47.58
CA ASP A 29 -11.79 32.63 -46.76
C ASP A 29 -12.03 32.86 -45.26
N GLU A 30 -12.43 34.07 -44.86
CA GLU A 30 -12.78 34.41 -43.47
C GLU A 30 -14.03 33.64 -42.99
N GLU A 31 -15.06 33.51 -43.83
CA GLU A 31 -16.26 32.71 -43.53
C GLU A 31 -15.91 31.21 -43.39
N GLU A 32 -15.07 30.67 -44.27
CA GLU A 32 -14.60 29.27 -44.19
C GLU A 32 -13.75 29.02 -42.95
N LEU A 33 -12.86 29.97 -42.61
CA LEU A 33 -12.02 29.88 -41.41
C LEU A 33 -12.87 29.90 -40.13
N GLN A 34 -13.82 30.82 -40.02
CA GLN A 34 -14.74 30.88 -38.89
C GLN A 34 -15.57 29.59 -38.75
N ALA A 35 -16.06 29.04 -39.87
CA ALA A 35 -16.78 27.76 -39.85
C ALA A 35 -15.90 26.61 -39.35
N LEU A 36 -14.62 26.58 -39.73
CA LEU A 36 -13.65 25.59 -39.28
C LEU A 36 -13.34 25.74 -37.78
N GLU A 37 -13.12 26.97 -37.31
CA GLU A 37 -12.88 27.27 -35.89
C GLU A 37 -14.05 26.81 -35.03
N ASN A 38 -15.28 27.19 -35.39
CA ASN A 38 -16.50 26.75 -34.71
C ASN A 38 -16.62 25.23 -34.64
N ARG A 39 -16.23 24.52 -35.71
CA ARG A 39 -16.25 23.05 -35.73
C ARG A 39 -15.18 22.44 -34.83
N ILE A 40 -13.99 23.04 -34.77
CA ILE A 40 -12.91 22.60 -33.88
C ILE A 40 -13.31 22.83 -32.42
N GLU A 41 -13.89 23.98 -32.10
CA GLU A 41 -14.34 24.32 -30.75
C GLU A 41 -15.42 23.34 -30.26
N LYS A 42 -16.45 23.08 -31.06
CA LYS A 42 -17.47 22.05 -30.75
C LYS A 42 -16.87 20.66 -30.50
N ARG A 43 -15.83 20.27 -31.25
CA ARG A 43 -15.14 18.98 -31.01
C ARG A 43 -14.35 18.99 -29.71
N LYS A 44 -13.69 20.09 -29.37
CA LYS A 44 -12.96 20.25 -28.10
C LYS A 44 -13.93 20.15 -26.92
N GLU A 45 -15.06 20.86 -26.99
CA GLU A 45 -16.12 20.81 -25.97
C GLU A 45 -16.68 19.40 -25.80
N SER A 46 -17.02 18.72 -26.92
CA SER A 46 -17.51 17.35 -26.88
C SER A 46 -16.50 16.38 -26.25
N ARG A 47 -15.21 16.52 -26.58
CA ARG A 47 -14.14 15.71 -25.97
C ARG A 47 -13.98 16.01 -24.48
N ALA A 48 -14.05 17.28 -24.09
CA ALA A 48 -13.99 17.69 -22.68
C ALA A 48 -15.17 17.10 -21.89
N ALA A 49 -16.38 17.15 -22.44
CA ALA A 49 -17.57 16.55 -21.85
C ALA A 49 -17.45 15.02 -21.70
N GLN A 50 -16.92 14.33 -22.71
CA GLN A 50 -16.67 12.88 -22.64
C GLN A 50 -15.65 12.52 -21.55
N LEU A 51 -14.57 13.29 -21.43
CA LEU A 51 -13.56 13.09 -20.38
C LEU A 51 -14.13 13.35 -18.99
N ALA A 52 -14.93 14.41 -18.83
CA ALA A 52 -15.59 14.73 -17.57
C ALA A 52 -16.57 13.62 -17.14
N GLU A 53 -17.39 13.12 -18.06
CA GLU A 53 -18.31 12.01 -17.78
C GLU A 53 -17.56 10.72 -17.43
N ARG A 54 -16.45 10.43 -18.10
CA ARG A 54 -15.60 9.27 -17.78
C ARG A 54 -15.01 9.39 -16.37
N ALA A 55 -14.44 10.55 -16.04
CA ALA A 55 -13.90 10.83 -14.71
C ALA A 55 -14.99 10.70 -13.62
N ARG A 56 -16.20 11.21 -13.87
CA ARG A 56 -17.34 11.09 -12.95
C ARG A 56 -17.70 9.63 -12.69
N ARG A 57 -17.78 8.80 -13.75
CA ARG A 57 -18.08 7.36 -13.62
C ARG A 57 -17.01 6.58 -12.89
N GLU A 58 -15.74 6.94 -13.07
CA GLU A 58 -14.63 6.32 -12.35
C GLU A 58 -14.66 6.68 -10.86
N GLN A 59 -14.90 7.96 -10.53
CA GLN A 59 -15.09 8.40 -9.14
C GLN A 59 -16.29 7.71 -8.46
N GLU A 60 -17.42 7.58 -9.17
CA GLU A 60 -18.60 6.90 -8.63
C GLU A 60 -18.35 5.41 -8.34
N LYS A 61 -17.62 4.73 -9.24
CA LYS A 61 -17.19 3.33 -9.02
C LYS A 61 -16.27 3.21 -7.81
N GLU A 62 -15.30 4.11 -7.68
CA GLU A 62 -14.38 4.13 -6.55
C GLU A 62 -15.11 4.38 -5.23
N ALA A 63 -16.01 5.37 -5.20
CA ALA A 63 -16.84 5.67 -4.03
C ALA A 63 -17.73 4.48 -3.65
N ARG A 64 -18.34 3.78 -4.61
CA ARG A 64 -19.14 2.57 -4.35
C ARG A 64 -18.30 1.44 -3.75
N LEU A 65 -17.10 1.22 -4.27
CA LEU A 65 -16.18 0.21 -3.75
C LEU A 65 -15.70 0.56 -2.33
N GLN A 66 -15.45 1.83 -2.05
CA GLN A 66 -15.08 2.28 -0.70
C GLN A 66 -16.25 2.11 0.27
N ALA A 67 -17.46 2.53 -0.08
CA ALA A 67 -18.65 2.35 0.74
C ALA A 67 -18.98 0.85 1.01
N GLU A 68 -18.79 -0.02 0.01
CA GLU A 68 -18.99 -1.47 0.19
C GLU A 68 -17.94 -2.08 1.14
N LYS A 69 -16.67 -1.64 1.02
CA LYS A 69 -15.60 -2.04 1.95
C LYS A 69 -15.91 -1.59 3.37
N GLU A 70 -16.28 -0.32 3.56
CA GLU A 70 -16.65 0.21 4.87
C GLU A 70 -17.84 -0.53 5.48
N ARG A 71 -18.87 -0.84 4.69
CA ARG A 71 -20.01 -1.65 5.16
C ARG A 71 -19.57 -3.05 5.59
N ARG A 72 -18.71 -3.69 4.80
CA ARG A 72 -18.19 -5.04 5.11
C ARG A 72 -17.31 -5.03 6.36
N GLU A 73 -16.50 -3.98 6.55
CA GLU A 73 -15.67 -3.81 7.75
C GLU A 73 -16.53 -3.55 8.98
N GLN A 74 -17.56 -2.70 8.88
CA GLN A 74 -18.51 -2.46 9.98
C GLN A 74 -19.31 -3.72 10.34
N GLU A 75 -19.75 -4.50 9.36
CA GLU A 75 -20.46 -5.76 9.60
C GLU A 75 -19.54 -6.83 10.22
N ALA A 76 -18.29 -6.93 9.75
CA ALA A 76 -17.30 -7.81 10.36
C ALA A 76 -16.98 -7.40 11.80
N GLN A 77 -16.89 -6.09 12.07
CA GLN A 77 -16.68 -5.56 13.41
C GLN A 77 -17.86 -5.86 14.33
N ARG A 78 -19.11 -5.64 13.88
CA ARG A 78 -20.32 -5.99 14.64
C ARG A 78 -20.39 -7.48 14.96
N ARG A 79 -20.10 -8.36 13.98
CA ARG A 79 -20.05 -9.81 14.21
C ARG A 79 -18.94 -10.20 15.20
N ALA A 80 -17.77 -9.56 15.12
CA ALA A 80 -16.68 -9.79 16.06
C ALA A 80 -17.05 -9.33 17.49
N ASP A 81 -17.75 -8.19 17.62
CA ASP A 81 -18.21 -7.66 18.91
C ASP A 81 -19.32 -8.55 19.51
N GLU A 82 -20.25 -9.06 18.71
CA GLU A 82 -21.28 -10.02 19.13
C GLU A 82 -20.67 -11.38 19.55
N GLU A 83 -19.70 -11.90 18.80
CA GLU A 83 -18.98 -13.12 19.16
C GLU A 83 -18.14 -12.92 20.43
N ALA A 84 -17.51 -11.76 20.60
CA ALA A 84 -16.78 -11.40 21.81
C ALA A 84 -17.71 -11.26 23.02
N ALA A 85 -18.90 -10.69 22.85
CA ALA A 85 -19.93 -10.60 23.88
C ALA A 85 -20.41 -12.01 24.30
N ARG A 86 -20.79 -12.86 23.34
CA ARG A 86 -21.17 -14.26 23.60
C ARG A 86 -20.05 -15.04 24.30
N LYS A 87 -18.81 -14.86 23.85
CA LYS A 87 -17.63 -15.50 24.48
C LYS A 87 -17.38 -14.98 25.88
N LYS A 88 -17.62 -13.69 26.14
CA LYS A 88 -17.50 -13.08 27.47
C LYS A 88 -18.61 -13.60 28.40
N GLU A 89 -19.83 -13.73 27.92
CA GLU A 89 -20.96 -14.34 28.66
C GLU A 89 -20.68 -15.80 28.98
N LEU A 90 -20.21 -16.59 28.01
CA LEU A 90 -19.86 -17.99 28.21
C LEU A 90 -18.66 -18.15 29.16
N LEU A 91 -17.67 -17.27 29.09
CA LEU A 91 -16.56 -17.20 30.05
C LEU A 91 -17.01 -16.73 31.43
N HIS A 92 -18.01 -15.86 31.53
CA HIS A 92 -18.57 -15.42 32.81
C HIS A 92 -19.37 -16.55 33.45
N ALA A 93 -20.16 -17.31 32.68
CA ALA A 93 -20.84 -18.52 33.14
C ALA A 93 -19.83 -19.61 33.56
N LEU A 94 -18.74 -19.79 32.79
CA LEU A 94 -17.67 -20.74 33.13
C LEU A 94 -16.86 -20.28 34.35
N ASN A 95 -16.57 -18.98 34.50
CA ASN A 95 -15.89 -18.42 35.67
C ASN A 95 -16.77 -18.43 36.93
N ALA A 96 -18.10 -18.31 36.79
CA ALA A 96 -19.03 -18.50 37.89
C ALA A 96 -19.07 -19.97 38.37
N ALA A 97 -18.87 -20.93 37.45
CA ALA A 97 -18.70 -22.33 37.79
C ALA A 97 -17.28 -22.67 38.31
N ALA A 98 -16.28 -21.86 37.95
CA ALA A 98 -14.88 -22.04 38.31
C ALA A 98 -14.41 -20.97 39.28
N HIS A 99 -14.95 -20.97 40.50
CA HIS A 99 -14.21 -20.43 41.64
C HIS A 99 -12.90 -21.23 41.79
N GLY A 100 -11.82 -20.73 41.20
CA GLY A 100 -10.53 -21.40 41.30
C GLY A 100 -9.51 -21.02 40.23
N ASN A 101 -8.87 -19.88 40.44
CA ASN A 101 -7.51 -19.56 40.03
C ASN A 101 -7.15 -19.41 38.53
N GLN A 102 -6.58 -18.21 38.29
CA GLN A 102 -5.45 -17.96 37.39
C GLN A 102 -5.68 -18.19 35.89
N ARG A 103 -6.12 -17.14 35.17
CA ARG A 103 -5.78 -16.94 33.73
C ARG A 103 -6.25 -15.59 33.15
N GLN A 104 -6.24 -14.50 33.92
CA GLN A 104 -6.71 -13.19 33.44
C GLN A 104 -5.65 -12.28 32.80
N ASP A 105 -4.38 -12.69 32.66
CA ASP A 105 -3.34 -11.76 32.17
C ASP A 105 -3.08 -11.72 30.66
N LYS A 106 -3.79 -12.49 29.82
CA LYS A 106 -3.48 -12.55 28.37
C LYS A 106 -4.51 -11.94 27.42
N ARG A 107 -5.53 -11.25 27.93
CA ARG A 107 -6.61 -10.71 27.07
C ARG A 107 -6.95 -9.25 27.38
N LYS A 108 -5.97 -8.36 27.29
CA LYS A 108 -6.23 -6.93 27.09
C LYS A 108 -5.23 -6.30 26.11
N GLY A 109 -5.72 -5.88 24.95
CA GLY A 109 -5.38 -4.58 24.38
C GLY A 109 -4.07 -4.36 23.61
N ARG A 110 -3.31 -5.39 23.26
CA ARG A 110 -2.24 -5.26 22.25
C ARG A 110 -2.56 -6.23 21.11
N GLY A 111 -2.63 -5.72 19.88
CA GLY A 111 -2.75 -6.55 18.68
C GLY A 111 -1.81 -7.76 18.80
N THR A 112 -2.30 -8.93 18.43
CA THR A 112 -1.59 -10.19 18.65
C THR A 112 -0.17 -10.08 18.09
N GLU A 113 0.80 -10.85 18.59
CA GLU A 113 2.16 -10.84 18.02
C GLU A 113 2.15 -11.11 16.49
N ARG A 114 1.10 -11.78 15.99
CA ARG A 114 0.80 -11.94 14.58
C ARG A 114 0.51 -10.61 13.88
N ASP A 115 -0.27 -9.72 14.48
CA ASP A 115 -0.62 -8.41 13.93
C ASP A 115 0.59 -7.48 13.92
N LYS A 116 1.41 -7.51 14.98
CA LYS A 116 2.68 -6.78 15.03
C LYS A 116 3.63 -7.25 13.93
N LYS A 117 3.79 -8.57 13.77
CA LYS A 117 4.59 -9.16 12.68
C LYS A 117 4.08 -8.72 11.31
N LYS A 118 2.76 -8.78 11.06
CA LYS A 118 2.17 -8.31 9.82
C LYS A 118 2.44 -6.83 9.56
N LYS A 119 2.28 -5.97 10.58
CA LYS A 119 2.54 -4.53 10.48
C LYS A 119 4.01 -4.25 10.11
N ILE A 120 4.95 -4.84 10.84
CA ILE A 120 6.39 -4.66 10.57
C ILE A 120 6.76 -5.16 9.17
N LEU A 121 6.23 -6.30 8.73
CA LEU A 121 6.50 -6.82 7.39
C LEU A 121 5.89 -5.95 6.30
N ALA A 122 4.71 -5.38 6.52
CA ALA A 122 4.09 -4.43 5.60
C ALA A 122 4.91 -3.14 5.47
N GLU A 123 5.41 -2.60 6.59
CA GLU A 123 6.28 -1.41 6.61
C GLU A 123 7.61 -1.64 5.86
N ARG A 124 8.17 -2.85 5.94
CA ARG A 124 9.41 -3.22 5.22
C ARG A 124 9.18 -3.49 3.73
N ARG A 125 7.94 -3.79 3.32
CA ARG A 125 7.62 -4.15 1.94
C ARG A 125 7.54 -2.88 1.08
N LYS A 126 8.57 -2.62 0.30
CA LYS A 126 8.56 -1.58 -0.73
C LYS A 126 7.73 -2.06 -1.93
N GLN A 127 6.82 -1.20 -2.42
CA GLN A 127 6.07 -1.49 -3.64
C GLN A 127 7.03 -1.53 -4.84
N LEU A 128 6.84 -2.52 -5.71
CA LEU A 128 7.64 -2.70 -6.91
C LEU A 128 6.89 -2.09 -8.10
N ASN A 129 7.40 -0.98 -8.63
CA ASN A 129 6.87 -0.35 -9.84
C ASN A 129 7.93 -0.43 -10.94
N ILE A 130 7.73 -1.32 -11.91
CA ILE A 130 8.74 -1.65 -12.94
C ILE A 130 8.21 -1.58 -14.38
N ASP A 131 6.90 -1.41 -14.59
CA ASP A 131 6.26 -1.55 -15.91
C ASP A 131 6.66 -0.46 -16.92
N HIS A 132 7.20 0.65 -16.41
CA HIS A 132 7.64 1.80 -17.20
C HIS A 132 9.17 1.86 -17.36
N LEU A 133 9.91 0.89 -16.85
CA LEU A 133 11.38 0.87 -16.88
C LEU A 133 11.91 0.27 -18.18
N ASP A 134 13.03 0.84 -18.66
CA ASP A 134 13.79 0.27 -19.77
C ASP A 134 14.64 -0.95 -19.34
N ILE A 135 15.18 -1.69 -20.31
CA ILE A 135 15.91 -2.94 -20.08
C ILE A 135 17.14 -2.75 -19.18
N GLU A 136 17.89 -1.65 -19.35
CA GLU A 136 19.10 -1.41 -18.55
C GLU A 136 18.75 -1.05 -17.10
N LYS A 137 17.70 -0.26 -16.88
CA LYS A 137 17.17 0.01 -15.54
C LYS A 137 16.58 -1.24 -14.90
N LEU A 138 15.93 -2.12 -15.66
CA LEU A 138 15.43 -3.41 -15.16
C LEU A 138 16.58 -4.30 -14.69
N LYS A 139 17.69 -4.39 -15.43
CA LYS A 139 18.90 -5.12 -15.01
C LYS A 139 19.49 -4.55 -13.72
N SER A 140 19.59 -3.22 -13.64
CA SER A 140 20.06 -2.54 -12.42
C SER A 140 19.13 -2.83 -11.22
N LYS A 141 17.81 -2.77 -11.42
CA LYS A 141 16.82 -3.06 -10.37
C LYS A 141 16.86 -4.52 -9.92
N ALA A 142 17.06 -5.46 -10.85
CA ALA A 142 17.24 -6.87 -10.53
C ALA A 142 18.46 -7.10 -9.63
N LYS A 143 19.58 -6.43 -9.92
CA LYS A 143 20.78 -6.48 -9.09
C LYS A 143 20.55 -5.92 -7.69
N GLU A 144 19.88 -4.75 -7.57
CA GLU A 144 19.53 -4.16 -6.27
C GLU A 144 18.66 -5.11 -5.42
N LEU A 145 17.65 -5.75 -6.04
CA LEU A 145 16.78 -6.71 -5.35
C LEU A 145 17.54 -7.96 -4.91
N PHE A 146 18.47 -8.43 -5.74
CA PHE A 146 19.34 -9.57 -5.42
C PHE A 146 20.27 -9.26 -4.24
N ASP A 147 20.91 -8.09 -4.25
CA ASP A 147 21.78 -7.65 -3.15
C ASP A 147 20.99 -7.46 -1.84
N HIS A 148 19.77 -6.94 -1.93
CA HIS A 148 18.87 -6.84 -0.78
C HIS A 148 18.48 -8.22 -0.23
N LEU A 149 18.15 -9.17 -1.10
CA LEU A 149 17.84 -10.55 -0.72
C LEU A 149 19.03 -11.22 -0.02
N ASN A 150 20.24 -11.08 -0.56
CA ASN A 150 21.46 -11.62 0.06
C ASN A 150 21.70 -11.04 1.45
N THR A 151 21.44 -9.74 1.64
CA THR A 151 21.55 -9.10 2.96
C THR A 151 20.58 -9.72 3.96
N LEU A 152 19.33 -9.97 3.56
CA LEU A 152 18.33 -10.62 4.41
C LEU A 152 18.71 -12.08 4.72
N GLU A 153 19.24 -12.81 3.74
CA GLU A 153 19.62 -14.22 3.91
C GLU A 153 20.82 -14.37 4.85
N ASN A 154 21.82 -13.50 4.75
CA ASN A 154 22.95 -13.46 5.68
C ASN A 154 22.50 -13.14 7.11
N ALA A 155 21.57 -12.20 7.28
CA ALA A 155 21.00 -11.89 8.59
C ALA A 155 20.21 -13.09 9.15
N ARG A 156 19.42 -13.79 8.32
CA ARG A 156 18.70 -15.01 8.71
C ARG A 156 19.66 -16.08 9.21
N LEU A 157 20.72 -16.36 8.44
CA LEU A 157 21.72 -17.37 8.80
C LEU A 157 22.40 -17.07 10.14
N THR A 158 22.74 -15.80 10.37
CA THR A 158 23.36 -15.36 11.62
C THR A 158 22.43 -15.61 12.82
N LEU A 159 21.16 -15.19 12.70
CA LEU A 159 20.15 -15.42 13.74
C LEU A 159 19.86 -16.91 13.99
N GLU A 160 19.91 -17.73 12.95
CA GLU A 160 19.73 -19.19 13.08
C GLU A 160 20.88 -19.83 13.87
N LYS A 161 22.12 -19.40 13.63
CA LYS A 161 23.29 -19.82 14.41
C LYS A 161 23.18 -19.40 15.87
N GLU A 162 22.93 -18.11 16.11
CA GLU A 162 22.73 -17.58 17.46
C GLU A 162 21.60 -18.29 18.22
N THR A 163 20.51 -18.64 17.53
CA THR A 163 19.41 -19.40 18.12
C THR A 163 19.84 -20.82 18.49
N THR A 164 20.68 -21.45 17.68
CA THR A 164 21.18 -22.80 17.92
C THR A 164 22.16 -22.82 19.09
N ASP A 165 23.10 -21.89 19.12
CA ASP A 165 24.06 -21.72 20.20
C ASP A 165 23.36 -21.36 21.52
N GLY A 166 22.38 -20.44 21.47
CA GLY A 166 21.57 -20.08 22.62
C GLY A 166 20.77 -21.25 23.19
N LYS A 167 20.29 -22.18 22.35
CA LYS A 167 19.64 -23.42 22.83
C LYS A 167 20.63 -24.34 23.55
N TYR A 168 21.86 -24.45 23.04
CA TYR A 168 22.91 -25.24 23.67
C TYR A 168 23.30 -24.66 25.04
N GLU A 169 23.57 -23.35 25.10
CA GLU A 169 23.89 -22.66 26.35
C GLU A 169 22.77 -22.80 27.39
N LEU A 170 21.51 -22.70 26.95
CA LEU A 170 20.35 -22.92 27.81
C LEU A 170 20.31 -24.35 28.35
N ALA A 171 20.61 -25.36 27.53
CA ALA A 171 20.66 -26.75 27.95
C ALA A 171 21.77 -26.98 28.99
N LEU A 172 22.95 -26.41 28.76
CA LEU A 172 24.07 -26.47 29.69
C LEU A 172 23.73 -25.79 31.03
N CYS A 173 23.12 -24.61 30.99
CA CYS A 173 22.68 -23.90 32.19
C CYS A 173 21.66 -24.71 32.98
N ARG A 174 20.68 -25.33 32.31
CA ARG A 174 19.70 -26.22 32.94
C ARG A 174 20.37 -27.42 33.62
N TYR A 175 21.33 -28.05 32.94
CA TYR A 175 22.08 -29.16 33.51
C TYR A 175 22.89 -28.74 34.76
N ARG A 176 23.56 -27.58 34.70
CA ARG A 176 24.31 -27.03 35.84
C ARG A 176 23.41 -26.74 37.04
N VAL A 177 22.26 -26.09 36.81
CA VAL A 177 21.27 -25.81 37.86
C VAL A 177 20.76 -27.10 38.50
N ASN A 178 20.40 -28.10 37.69
CA ASN A 178 19.93 -29.38 38.21
C ASN A 178 21.01 -30.09 39.05
N THR A 179 22.25 -30.12 38.57
CA THR A 179 23.38 -30.70 39.30
C THR A 179 23.61 -30.01 40.66
N LEU A 180 23.55 -28.67 40.70
CA LEU A 180 23.68 -27.90 41.94
C LEU A 180 22.51 -28.16 42.90
N ASN A 181 21.28 -28.24 42.40
CA ASN A 181 20.10 -28.58 43.19
C ASN A 181 20.19 -30.01 43.76
N ASP A 182 20.66 -30.97 42.96
CA ASP A 182 20.88 -32.35 43.41
C ASP A 182 21.99 -32.44 44.47
N ALA A 183 23.06 -31.66 44.33
CA ALA A 183 24.11 -31.57 45.35
C ALA A 183 23.58 -30.95 46.66
N SER A 184 22.77 -29.90 46.57
CA SER A 184 22.14 -29.25 47.72
C SER A 184 21.15 -30.16 48.46
N THR A 185 20.30 -30.88 47.71
CA THR A 185 19.34 -31.85 48.28
C THR A 185 20.05 -33.07 48.89
N LYS A 186 21.15 -33.53 48.31
CA LYS A 186 22.00 -34.58 48.91
C LYS A 186 22.77 -34.10 50.15
N ALA A 187 23.19 -32.84 50.18
CA ALA A 187 23.84 -32.26 51.37
C ALA A 187 22.86 -32.12 52.54
N THR A 188 21.63 -31.66 52.27
CA THR A 188 20.56 -31.53 53.28
C THR A 188 20.04 -32.89 53.77
N SER A 189 19.95 -33.91 52.91
CA SER A 189 19.57 -35.27 53.33
C SER A 189 20.65 -35.96 54.19
N LYS A 190 21.94 -35.75 53.87
CA LYS A 190 23.08 -36.19 54.70
C LYS A 190 23.19 -35.44 56.03
N ALA A 191 22.79 -34.16 56.07
CA ALA A 191 22.73 -33.40 57.32
C ALA A 191 21.59 -33.90 58.23
N ARG A 192 20.40 -34.17 57.67
CA ARG A 192 19.26 -34.75 58.41
C ARG A 192 19.54 -36.13 59.02
N THR A 193 20.31 -36.98 58.33
CA THR A 193 20.67 -38.32 58.84
C THR A 193 21.71 -38.30 59.96
N ARG A 194 22.52 -37.24 60.11
CA ARG A 194 23.48 -37.11 61.21
C ARG A 194 22.89 -36.61 62.53
N VAL A 195 21.70 -36.01 62.52
CA VAL A 195 21.06 -35.43 63.73
C VAL A 195 20.28 -36.50 64.54
N GLY A 196 20.28 -37.77 64.12
CA GLY A 196 19.53 -38.85 64.77
C GLY A 196 20.39 -40.02 65.23
N LYS A 197 21.15 -39.84 66.32
CA LYS A 197 21.49 -40.84 67.37
C LYS A 197 22.55 -40.27 68.30
N LEU A 198 22.13 -39.57 69.34
CA LEU A 198 22.82 -39.62 70.62
C LEU A 198 21.99 -40.51 71.53
N ARG A 199 22.61 -41.61 71.97
CA ARG A 199 22.15 -42.47 73.07
C ARG A 199 22.51 -41.82 74.38
#